data_AF-A0A7J4YMS0-F1
#
_entry.id   AF-A0A7J4YMS0-F1
#
_cell.length_a   1.000
_cell.length_b   1.000
_cell.length_c   1.000
_cell.angle_alpha   90.00
_cell.angle_beta   90.00
_cell.angle_gamma   90.00
#
_symmetry.space_group_name_H-M   'P 1'
#
loop_
_entity.id
_entity.type
_entity.pdbx_description
1 polymer ?
#
loop_
_entity_poly.entity_id
_entity_poly.type
_entity_poly.pdbx_seq_one_letter_code
_entity_poly.pdbx_strand_id
1 'polypeptide(L)'
;MVRKPKDKALVENAVRFLYREVYSKMMGLKFNDLEALNIETVKHTDALNSRKMYNRSHSRRERFLEVEKDRLHTLPATRFISKTGKRRLS
;
A
#
# COMPACT_ATOMS: atom_id res chain seq x y z
N MET A 1 -19.68 1.20 24.98
CA MET A 1 -19.97 0.39 23.77
C MET A 1 -18.81 0.56 22.79
N VAL A 2 -18.00 -0.48 22.53
CA VAL A 2 -16.85 -0.37 21.62
C VAL A 2 -17.37 -0.33 20.18
N ARG A 3 -17.12 0.79 19.47
CA ARG A 3 -17.59 0.98 18.09
C ARG A 3 -16.88 -0.03 17.18
N LYS A 4 -17.64 -0.88 16.48
CA LYS A 4 -17.07 -1.81 15.50
C LYS A 4 -16.34 -1.02 14.40
N PRO A 5 -15.11 -1.42 14.00
CA PRO A 5 -14.34 -0.70 13.00
C PRO A 5 -14.99 -0.87 11.62
N LYS A 6 -15.43 0.24 11.02
CA LYS A 6 -16.20 0.29 9.76
C LYS A 6 -15.36 -0.12 8.55
N ASP A 7 -14.07 0.22 8.57
CA ASP A 7 -13.18 0.05 7.41
C ASP A 7 -12.31 -1.22 7.48
N LYS A 8 -12.44 -2.00 8.56
CA LYS A 8 -11.58 -3.15 8.84
C LYS A 8 -11.58 -4.17 7.69
N ALA A 9 -12.76 -4.52 7.17
CA ALA A 9 -12.87 -5.49 6.10
C ALA A 9 -12.23 -5.03 4.78
N LEU A 10 -12.31 -3.73 4.46
CA LEU A 10 -11.70 -3.18 3.25
C LEU A 10 -10.17 -3.19 3.35
N VAL A 11 -9.64 -2.80 4.51
CA VAL A 11 -8.21 -2.81 4.78
C VAL A 11 -7.65 -4.23 4.71
N GLU A 12 -8.28 -5.21 5.37
CA GLU A 12 -7.83 -6.60 5.36
C GLU A 12 -7.82 -7.19 3.95
N ASN A 13 -8.84 -6.88 3.13
CA ASN A 13 -8.89 -7.31 1.75
C ASN A 13 -7.77 -6.70 0.90
N ALA A 14 -7.46 -5.42 1.09
CA ALA A 14 -6.36 -4.76 0.40
C ALA A 14 -5.00 -5.36 0.80
N VAL A 15 -4.79 -5.65 2.09
CA VAL A 15 -3.57 -6.30 2.59
C VAL A 15 -3.42 -7.69 1.99
N ARG A 16 -4.48 -8.50 2.02
CA ARG A 16 -4.47 -9.85 1.41
C ARG A 16 -4.17 -9.80 -0.08
N PHE A 17 -4.71 -8.81 -0.78
CA PHE A 17 -4.46 -8.61 -2.20
C PHE A 17 -2.99 -8.29 -2.49
N LEU A 18 -2.38 -7.37 -1.74
CA LEU A 18 -0.95 -7.05 -1.89
C LEU A 18 -0.05 -8.25 -1.56
N TYR A 19 -0.40 -9.04 -0.54
CA TYR A 19 0.32 -10.25 -0.22
C TYR A 19 0.40 -11.20 -1.43
N ARG A 20 -0.74 -11.41 -2.11
CA ARG A 20 -0.82 -12.29 -3.29
C ARG A 20 -0.08 -11.71 -4.50
N GLU A 21 -0.24 -10.43 -4.77
CA GLU A 21 0.22 -9.84 -6.03
C GLU A 21 1.66 -9.32 -6.01
N VAL A 22 2.19 -9.02 -4.82
CA VAL A 22 3.53 -8.47 -4.60
C VAL A 22 4.38 -9.48 -3.84
N TYR A 23 4.04 -9.76 -2.59
CA TYR A 23 4.89 -10.58 -1.71
C TYR A 23 5.09 -12.01 -2.25
N SER A 24 4.04 -12.67 -2.73
CA SER A 24 4.15 -14.02 -3.28
C SER A 24 5.12 -14.13 -4.46
N LYS A 25 5.36 -13.05 -5.21
CA LYS A 25 6.32 -13.03 -6.33
C LYS A 25 7.78 -12.96 -5.87
N MET A 26 7.99 -12.52 -4.64
CA MET A 26 9.30 -12.39 -4.02
C MET A 26 9.65 -13.60 -3.15
N MET A 27 8.73 -14.57 -3.02
CA MET A 27 8.96 -15.77 -2.23
C MET A 27 10.10 -16.60 -2.80
N GLY A 28 11.04 -16.96 -1.94
CA GLY A 28 12.25 -17.71 -2.31
C GLY A 28 13.42 -16.84 -2.76
N LEU A 29 13.22 -15.54 -2.97
CA LEU A 29 14.31 -14.59 -3.16
C LEU A 29 15.02 -14.33 -1.83
N LYS A 30 16.34 -14.19 -1.89
CA LYS A 30 17.17 -13.80 -0.73
C LYS A 30 17.72 -12.42 -0.98
N PHE A 31 17.57 -11.54 -0.02
CA PHE A 31 18.08 -10.17 -0.06
C PHE A 31 19.15 -10.02 1.02
N ASN A 32 20.27 -9.39 0.66
CA ASN A 32 21.40 -9.17 1.57
C ASN A 32 21.39 -7.78 2.21
N ASP A 33 20.54 -6.89 1.70
CA ASP A 33 20.34 -5.53 2.21
C ASP A 33 18.90 -5.08 1.95
N LEU A 34 18.53 -3.97 2.61
CA LEU A 34 17.19 -3.39 2.50
C LEU A 34 16.94 -2.73 1.14
N GLU A 35 17.99 -2.28 0.44
CA GLU A 35 17.86 -1.62 -0.85
C GLU A 35 17.38 -2.60 -1.91
N ALA A 36 18.00 -3.78 -1.98
CA ALA A 36 17.60 -4.86 -2.88
C ALA A 36 16.16 -5.31 -2.62
N LEU A 37 15.76 -5.43 -1.35
CA LEU A 37 14.37 -5.74 -0.99
C LEU A 37 13.39 -4.64 -1.47
N ASN A 38 13.75 -3.37 -1.28
CA ASN A 38 12.92 -2.24 -1.69
C ASN A 38 12.79 -2.17 -3.22
N ILE A 39 13.87 -2.39 -3.96
CA ILE A 39 13.86 -2.42 -5.43
C ILE A 39 12.87 -3.47 -5.93
N GLU A 40 12.96 -4.70 -5.41
CA GLU A 40 12.08 -5.78 -5.87
C GLU A 40 10.62 -5.55 -5.45
N THR A 41 10.40 -4.98 -4.26
CA THR A 41 9.08 -4.54 -3.79
C THR A 41 8.46 -3.50 -4.73
N VAL A 42 9.23 -2.46 -5.08
CA VAL A 42 8.80 -1.38 -5.99
C VAL A 42 8.48 -1.95 -7.36
N LYS A 43 9.34 -2.79 -7.92
CA LYS A 43 9.14 -3.43 -9.23
C LYS A 43 7.82 -4.18 -9.32
N HIS A 44 7.49 -5.03 -8.35
CA HIS A 44 6.22 -5.77 -8.37
C HIS A 44 5.01 -4.88 -8.11
N THR A 45 5.15 -3.87 -7.25
CA THR A 45 4.10 -2.89 -6.97
C THR A 45 3.80 -2.04 -8.21
N ASP A 46 4.81 -1.58 -8.93
CA ASP A 46 4.66 -0.83 -10.17
C ASP A 46 4.00 -1.66 -11.27
N ALA A 47 4.38 -2.94 -11.41
CA ALA A 47 3.72 -3.85 -12.33
C ALA A 47 2.23 -4.03 -11.98
N LEU A 48 1.90 -4.16 -10.69
CA LEU A 48 0.52 -4.27 -10.20
C LEU A 48 -0.29 -2.99 -10.46
N ASN A 49 0.33 -1.83 -10.29
CA ASN A 49 -0.33 -0.55 -10.46
C ASN A 49 -0.52 -0.16 -11.93
N SER A 50 0.36 -0.63 -12.81
CA SER A 50 0.34 -0.31 -14.25
C SER A 50 -0.56 -1.23 -15.07
N ARG A 51 -0.89 -2.44 -14.58
CA ARG A 51 -1.83 -3.32 -15.29
C ARG A 51 -3.28 -2.90 -15.09
N LYS A 52 -4.14 -3.19 -16.08
CA LYS A 52 -5.60 -2.99 -15.98
C LYS A 52 -6.19 -3.76 -14.81
N MET A 53 -7.13 -3.13 -14.11
CA MET A 53 -7.86 -3.79 -13.03
C MET A 53 -8.91 -4.76 -13.61
N TYR A 54 -9.22 -5.83 -12.87
CA TYR A 54 -10.26 -6.77 -13.29
C TYR A 54 -11.58 -6.04 -13.53
N ASN A 55 -12.18 -6.30 -14.70
CA ASN A 55 -13.43 -5.67 -15.14
C ASN A 55 -13.38 -4.13 -15.17
N ARG A 56 -12.21 -3.55 -15.45
CA ARG A 56 -12.02 -2.11 -15.66
C ARG A 56 -11.20 -1.86 -16.92
N SER A 57 -11.47 -0.75 -17.59
CA SER A 57 -10.72 -0.32 -18.78
C SER A 57 -9.35 0.30 -18.46
N HIS A 58 -9.13 0.69 -17.20
CA HIS A 58 -7.94 1.39 -16.71
C HIS A 58 -7.19 0.60 -15.63
N SER A 59 -5.94 0.98 -15.43
CA SER A 59 -5.03 0.59 -14.36
C SER A 59 -5.22 1.46 -13.11
N ARG A 60 -4.62 1.05 -12.00
CA ARG A 60 -4.62 1.86 -10.76
C ARG A 60 -3.88 3.17 -10.97
N ARG A 61 -2.77 3.12 -11.73
CA ARG A 61 -1.96 4.30 -12.05
C ARG A 61 -2.74 5.31 -12.89
N GLU A 62 -3.41 4.86 -13.94
CA GLU A 62 -4.27 5.73 -14.76
C GLU A 62 -5.38 6.36 -13.90
N ARG A 63 -6.06 5.55 -13.07
CA ARG A 63 -7.10 6.07 -12.18
C ARG A 63 -6.59 7.14 -11.23
N PHE A 64 -5.42 6.92 -10.64
CA PHE A 64 -4.78 7.90 -9.75
C PHE A 64 -4.49 9.21 -10.49
N LEU A 65 -3.87 9.12 -11.67
CA LEU A 65 -3.50 10.29 -12.47
C LEU A 65 -4.72 11.08 -12.96
N GLU A 66 -5.79 10.40 -13.36
CA GLU A 66 -7.00 11.02 -13.91
C GLU A 66 -7.91 11.64 -12.84
N VAL A 67 -7.97 11.07 -11.64
CA VAL A 67 -9.03 11.39 -10.66
C VAL A 67 -8.51 11.87 -9.32
N GLU A 68 -7.40 11.31 -8.85
CA GLU A 68 -6.94 11.49 -7.47
C GLU A 68 -5.84 12.54 -7.36
N LYS A 69 -4.93 12.59 -8.33
CA LYS A 69 -3.74 13.45 -8.31
C LYS A 69 -4.08 14.92 -8.06
N ASP A 70 -5.06 15.44 -8.77
CA ASP A 70 -5.45 16.86 -8.67
C ASP A 70 -6.17 17.20 -7.36
N ARG A 71 -6.55 16.19 -6.58
CA ARG A 71 -7.18 16.35 -5.25
C ARG A 71 -6.15 16.28 -4.13
N LEU A 72 -4.90 15.93 -4.42
CA LEU A 72 -3.86 15.83 -3.40
C LEU A 72 -3.42 17.21 -2.94
N HIS A 73 -3.28 17.35 -1.62
CA HIS A 73 -2.67 18.54 -1.04
C HIS A 73 -1.15 18.46 -1.23
N THR A 74 -0.50 19.62 -1.23
CA THR A 74 0.96 19.71 -1.19
C THR A 74 1.51 18.95 0.03
N LEU A 75 2.68 18.34 -0.13
CA LEU A 75 3.35 17.67 0.97
C LEU A 75 3.56 18.68 2.13
N PRO A 76 3.15 18.34 3.37
CA PRO A 76 3.39 19.22 4.51
C PRO A 76 4.88 19.52 4.67
N ALA A 77 5.22 20.79 4.94
CA ALA A 77 6.61 21.21 5.16
C ALA A 77 7.22 20.56 6.41
N THR A 78 6.39 20.19 7.39
CA THR A 78 6.79 19.52 8.61
C THR A 78 6.60 18.02 8.48
N ARG A 79 7.57 17.24 9.00
CA ARG A 79 7.44 15.77 9.07
C ARG A 79 6.22 15.34 9.88
N PHE A 80 5.59 14.26 9.45
CA PHE A 80 4.55 13.62 10.24
C PHE A 80 5.16 13.00 11.52
N ILE A 81 4.64 13.38 12.68
CA ILE A 81 5.03 12.82 13.97
C ILE A 81 3.94 11.84 14.40
N SER A 82 4.28 10.56 14.52
CA SER A 82 3.34 9.55 15.00
C SER A 82 3.00 9.83 16.47
N LYS A 83 1.69 9.91 16.78
CA LYS A 83 1.25 9.97 18.18
C LYS A 83 1.50 8.60 18.80
N THR A 84 2.48 8.50 19.70
CA THR A 84 2.72 7.28 20.45
C THR A 84 1.53 7.02 21.37
N GLY A 85 0.79 5.92 21.14
CA GLY A 85 -0.23 5.46 22.07
C GLY A 85 0.39 4.99 23.39
N LYS A 86 -0.26 5.26 24.53
CA LYS A 86 0.16 4.74 25.84
C LYS A 86 0.23 3.22 25.78
N ARG A 87 1.44 2.63 25.74
CA ARG A 87 1.65 1.22 26.05
C ARG A 87 1.26 1.02 27.52
N ARG A 88 0.09 0.40 27.78
CA ARG A 88 -0.17 -0.21 29.08
C ARG A 88 0.73 -1.44 29.14
N LEU A 89 1.84 -1.31 29.87
CA LEU A 89 2.57 -2.46 30.38
C LEU A 89 1.66 -3.14 31.40
N SER A 90 1.34 -4.42 31.15
CA SER A 90 0.87 -5.36 32.16
C SER A 90 1.94 -6.42 32.33
#